data_AF-A0A1G5ZCB0-F1
#
_entry.id   AF-A0A1G5ZCB0-F1
#
_cell.length_a   1.000
_cell.length_b   1.000
_cell.length_c   1.000
_cell.angle_alpha   90.00
_cell.angle_beta   90.00
_cell.angle_gamma   90.00
#
_symmetry.space_group_name_H-M   'P 1'
#
loop_
_entity.id
_entity.type
_entity.pdbx_description
1 polymer ?
#
loop_
_entity_poly.entity_id
_entity_poly.type
_entity_poly.pdbx_seq_one_letter_code
_entity_poly.pdbx_strand_id
1 'polypeptide(L)'
;MVVVVTVDEKDAPRFAQVHFVEGDEMPDRFDRAYAARGAAGYTMPVGRSIWLSMYDLEAKNPLVGAGVGLDNPAVGRIPLSSIKPSVRSGLAEPVWDTLTAAGPTWEKFAPHKRQARKTLGADPRGRGDATH
;
A
#
# COMPACT_ATOMS: atom_id res chain seq x y z
N MET A 1 11.29 8.75 0.58
CA MET A 1 10.40 9.84 1.02
C MET A 1 9.03 9.69 0.40
N VAL A 2 8.01 9.69 1.25
CA VAL A 2 6.58 9.64 0.92
C VAL A 2 5.91 10.87 1.55
N VAL A 3 5.01 11.50 0.81
CA VAL A 3 4.18 12.60 1.32
C VAL A 3 2.80 12.04 1.62
N VAL A 4 2.38 12.15 2.89
CA VAL A 4 1.05 11.73 3.32
C VAL A 4 0.24 12.98 3.66
N VAL A 5 -1.00 13.02 3.20
CA VAL A 5 -1.93 14.11 3.49
C VAL A 5 -3.16 13.54 4.17
N THR A 6 -3.50 14.10 5.33
CA THR A 6 -4.72 13.77 6.07
C THR A 6 -5.57 14.99 6.29
N VAL A 7 -6.82 14.75 6.64
CA VAL A 7 -7.75 15.81 7.09
C VAL A 7 -7.86 15.76 8.60
N ASP A 8 -8.06 16.92 9.22
CA ASP A 8 -8.18 17.05 10.67
C ASP A 8 -9.48 16.44 11.22
N GLU A 9 -10.60 16.66 10.55
CA GLU A 9 -11.91 16.10 10.92
C GLU A 9 -12.58 15.49 9.69
N LYS A 10 -12.95 14.21 9.77
CA LYS A 10 -13.46 13.47 8.62
C LYS A 10 -14.78 14.03 8.09
N ASP A 11 -15.70 14.38 9.00
CA ASP A 11 -17.06 14.76 8.64
C ASP A 11 -17.18 16.26 8.31
N ALA A 12 -16.24 17.07 8.81
CA ALA A 12 -16.17 18.51 8.56
C ALA A 12 -14.71 18.96 8.39
N PRO A 13 -14.04 18.56 7.30
CA PRO A 13 -12.60 18.79 7.15
C PRO A 13 -12.33 20.28 6.95
N ARG A 14 -11.47 20.86 7.79
CA ARG A 14 -11.09 22.28 7.72
C ARG A 14 -9.66 22.45 7.26
N PHE A 15 -8.81 21.50 7.61
CA PHE A 15 -7.39 21.58 7.31
C PHE A 15 -6.85 20.25 6.80
N ALA A 16 -6.03 20.32 5.77
CA ALA A 16 -5.15 19.24 5.37
C ALA A 16 -3.84 19.30 6.18
N GLN A 17 -3.45 18.21 6.80
CA GLN A 17 -2.16 18.03 7.47
C GLN A 17 -1.22 17.26 6.55
N VAL A 18 -0.01 17.75 6.39
CA VAL A 18 1.00 17.14 5.52
C VAL A 18 2.10 16.53 6.38
N HIS A 19 2.41 15.27 6.14
CA HIS A 19 3.44 14.51 6.83
C HIS A 19 4.51 14.06 5.84
N PHE A 20 5.77 14.18 6.22
CA PHE A 20 6.87 13.51 5.51
C PHE A 20 7.17 12.20 6.22
N VAL A 21 7.15 11.12 5.45
CA VAL A 21 7.40 9.77 5.94
C VAL A 21 8.57 9.19 5.15
N GLU A 22 9.41 8.41 5.80
CA GLU A 22 10.52 7.76 5.11
C GLU A 22 10.02 6.73 4.08
N GLY A 23 10.84 6.49 3.06
CA GLY A 23 10.43 5.69 1.89
C GLY A 23 10.16 4.21 2.19
N ASP A 24 10.90 3.68 3.14
CA ASP A 24 10.88 2.30 3.64
C ASP A 24 9.86 2.10 4.76
N GLU A 25 9.59 3.14 5.54
CA GLU A 25 8.70 3.05 6.71
C GLU A 25 7.28 2.57 6.38
N MET A 26 6.68 3.09 5.30
CA MET A 26 5.32 2.68 4.91
C MET A 26 5.26 1.20 4.49
N PRO A 27 6.10 0.71 3.56
CA PRO A 27 6.23 -0.72 3.27
C PRO A 27 6.40 -1.59 4.52
N ASP A 28 7.30 -1.21 5.43
CA ASP A 28 7.59 -1.97 6.65
C ASP A 28 6.36 -2.05 7.58
N ARG A 29 5.63 -0.94 7.74
CA ARG A 29 4.37 -0.93 8.51
C ARG A 29 3.32 -1.83 7.90
N PHE A 30 3.17 -1.82 6.57
CA PHE A 30 2.25 -2.71 5.87
C PHE A 30 2.62 -4.18 6.04
N ASP A 31 3.89 -4.53 5.87
CA ASP A 31 4.39 -5.90 6.01
C ASP A 31 4.15 -6.45 7.42
N ARG A 32 4.44 -5.65 8.46
CA ARG A 32 4.14 -6.01 9.86
C ARG A 32 2.65 -6.22 10.09
N ALA A 33 1.80 -5.36 9.54
CA ALA A 33 0.34 -5.49 9.67
C ALA A 33 -0.20 -6.73 8.97
N TYR A 34 0.29 -7.05 7.77
CA TYR A 34 -0.06 -8.28 7.06
C TYR A 34 0.38 -9.52 7.85
N ALA A 35 1.62 -9.54 8.35
CA ALA A 35 2.13 -10.65 9.15
C ALA A 35 1.31 -10.86 10.43
N ALA A 36 0.97 -9.77 11.15
CA ALA A 36 0.16 -9.84 12.37
C ALA A 36 -1.25 -10.37 12.11
N ARG A 37 -1.89 -9.94 11.01
CA ARG A 37 -3.22 -10.43 10.67
C ARG A 37 -3.19 -11.88 10.19
N GLY A 38 -2.15 -12.30 9.48
CA GLY A 38 -1.91 -13.70 9.15
C GLY A 38 -1.73 -14.56 10.40
N ALA A 39 -0.95 -14.09 11.37
CA ALA A 39 -0.76 -14.78 12.66
C ALA A 39 -2.05 -14.85 13.50
N ALA A 40 -2.96 -13.89 13.34
CA ALA A 40 -4.28 -13.88 13.98
C ALA A 40 -5.33 -14.74 13.24
N GLY A 41 -4.97 -15.42 12.16
CA GLY A 41 -5.87 -16.31 11.42
C GLY A 41 -6.80 -15.60 10.43
N TYR A 42 -6.55 -14.33 10.10
CA TYR A 42 -7.32 -13.65 9.06
C TYR A 42 -6.87 -14.09 7.66
N THR A 43 -7.83 -14.51 6.83
CA THR A 43 -7.60 -14.77 5.41
C THR A 43 -7.50 -13.45 4.65
N MET A 44 -6.33 -13.15 4.09
CA MET A 44 -6.11 -11.97 3.24
C MET A 44 -6.37 -12.30 1.77
N PRO A 45 -7.46 -11.80 1.16
CA PRO A 45 -7.68 -11.98 -0.27
C PRO A 45 -6.61 -11.23 -1.09
N VAL A 46 -6.04 -11.92 -2.07
CA VAL A 46 -5.07 -11.35 -3.01
C VAL A 46 -5.70 -10.17 -3.74
N GLY A 47 -4.97 -9.07 -3.89
CA GLY A 47 -5.44 -7.86 -4.56
C GLY A 47 -6.28 -6.91 -3.71
N ARG A 48 -6.45 -7.17 -2.40
CA ARG A 48 -7.06 -6.19 -1.48
C ARG A 48 -6.00 -5.48 -0.65
N SER A 49 -6.17 -4.16 -0.53
CA SER A 49 -5.41 -3.32 0.37
C SER A 49 -5.90 -3.48 1.82
N ILE A 50 -5.02 -3.14 2.76
CA ILE A 50 -5.35 -3.02 4.17
C ILE A 50 -5.30 -1.55 4.59
N TRP A 51 -6.12 -1.19 5.55
CA TRP A 51 -6.07 0.13 6.19
C TRP A 51 -5.19 0.06 7.44
N LEU A 52 -4.34 1.05 7.61
CA LEU A 52 -3.56 1.31 8.82
C LEU A 52 -4.12 2.57 9.48
N SER A 53 -4.24 2.55 10.81
CA SER A 53 -4.62 3.77 11.53
C SER A 53 -3.44 4.72 11.57
N MET A 54 -3.70 5.99 11.30
CA MET A 54 -2.66 7.01 11.23
C MET A 54 -2.35 7.62 12.59
N TYR A 55 -3.34 7.72 13.48
CA TYR A 55 -3.23 8.44 14.76
C TYR A 55 -3.52 7.59 16.00
N ASP A 56 -3.86 6.31 15.82
CA ASP A 56 -3.91 5.39 16.96
C ASP A 56 -2.51 4.84 17.26
N LEU A 57 -2.23 4.64 18.55
CA LEU A 57 -1.01 3.99 18.99
C LEU A 57 -0.93 2.55 18.48
N GLU A 58 0.28 2.13 18.11
CA GLU A 58 0.53 0.76 17.70
C GLU A 58 0.21 -0.22 18.85
N ALA A 59 -0.58 -1.25 18.56
CA ALA A 59 -0.99 -2.26 19.54
C ALA A 59 -1.00 -3.67 18.94
N LYS A 60 -0.97 -4.69 19.80
CA LYS A 60 -1.07 -6.11 19.40
C LYS A 60 -2.49 -6.44 18.94
N ASN A 61 -2.77 -6.11 17.67
CA ASN A 61 -3.97 -6.48 16.89
C ASN A 61 -5.21 -5.59 17.13
N PRO A 62 -5.89 -5.06 16.09
CA PRO A 62 -5.51 -4.98 14.66
C PRO A 62 -4.62 -3.78 14.31
N LEU A 63 -4.13 -3.04 15.32
CA LEU A 63 -3.37 -1.79 15.16
C LEU A 63 -1.86 -1.98 14.96
N VAL A 64 -1.42 -3.15 14.48
CA VAL A 64 0.00 -3.35 14.14
C VAL A 64 0.33 -2.50 12.91
N GLY A 65 1.44 -1.78 12.96
CA GLY A 65 1.85 -0.81 11.93
C GLY A 65 1.12 0.54 11.98
N ALA A 66 0.23 0.77 12.95
CA ALA A 66 -0.45 2.06 13.14
C ALA A 66 0.48 3.16 13.67
N GLY A 67 -0.01 4.40 13.72
CA GLY A 67 0.66 5.50 14.42
C GLY A 67 1.66 6.29 13.58
N VAL A 68 1.67 6.12 12.25
CA VAL A 68 2.59 6.85 11.37
C VAL A 68 2.49 8.37 11.52
N GLY A 69 1.29 8.90 11.78
CA GLY A 69 1.07 10.33 12.00
C GLY A 69 1.47 10.82 13.40
N LEU A 70 1.71 9.90 14.35
CA LEU A 70 2.28 10.21 15.67
C LEU A 70 3.81 10.24 15.61
N ASP A 71 4.42 9.32 14.87
CA ASP A 71 5.87 9.21 14.73
C ASP A 71 6.44 10.27 13.77
N ASN A 72 5.65 10.65 12.75
CA ASN A 72 5.98 11.69 11.79
C ASN A 72 5.01 12.86 11.96
N PRO A 73 5.31 13.86 12.81
CA PRO A 73 4.40 14.98 13.06
C PRO A 73 4.14 15.78 11.79
N ALA A 74 2.96 16.41 11.72
CA ALA A 74 2.59 17.22 10.57
C ALA A 74 3.58 18.38 10.37
N VAL A 75 4.15 18.46 9.17
CA VAL A 75 5.11 19.49 8.76
C VAL A 75 4.40 20.76 8.30
N GLY A 76 3.14 20.63 7.89
CA GLY A 76 2.33 21.77 7.46
C GLY A 76 0.83 21.52 7.63
N ARG A 77 0.09 22.63 7.78
CA ARG A 77 -1.36 22.64 7.86
C ARG A 77 -1.91 23.60 6.81
N ILE A 78 -2.72 23.09 5.88
CA ILE A 78 -3.27 23.83 4.75
C ILE A 78 -4.77 24.03 4.99
N PRO A 79 -5.28 25.27 5.12
CA PRO A 79 -6.72 25.53 5.21
C PRO A 79 -7.41 25.12 3.91
N LEU A 80 -8.37 24.19 3.98
CA LEU A 80 -9.08 23.71 2.78
C LEU A 80 -9.94 24.80 2.14
N SER A 81 -10.38 25.79 2.92
CA SER A 81 -11.10 26.98 2.42
C SER A 81 -10.26 27.85 1.48
N SER A 82 -8.92 27.74 1.54
CA SER A 82 -8.01 28.48 0.67
C SER A 82 -7.79 27.81 -0.69
N ILE A 83 -8.19 26.53 -0.82
CA ILE A 83 -8.04 25.76 -2.05
C ILE A 83 -9.22 26.09 -2.95
N LYS A 84 -8.97 26.84 -4.04
CA LYS A 84 -9.95 26.97 -5.10
C LYS A 84 -10.15 25.59 -5.74
N PRO A 85 -11.37 25.06 -5.85
CA PRO A 85 -11.59 23.83 -6.59
C PRO A 85 -11.16 24.08 -8.03
N SER A 86 -10.01 23.52 -8.43
CA SER A 86 -9.67 23.46 -9.84
C SER A 86 -10.71 22.57 -10.49
N VAL A 87 -11.62 23.15 -11.26
CA VAL A 87 -12.44 22.41 -12.21
C VAL A 87 -11.49 21.51 -12.99
N ARG A 88 -11.69 20.18 -12.94
CA ARG A 88 -11.08 19.26 -13.89
C ARG A 88 -11.57 19.69 -15.27
N SER A 89 -10.80 20.52 -15.96
CA SER A 89 -11.05 20.82 -17.36
C SER A 89 -10.77 19.53 -18.14
N GLY A 90 -11.84 18.94 -18.66
CA GLY A 90 -11.76 17.77 -19.53
C GLY A 90 -11.74 16.45 -18.79
N LEU A 91 -12.86 15.74 -18.86
CA LEU A 91 -12.91 14.29 -18.72
C LEU A 91 -11.99 13.68 -19.79
N ALA A 92 -10.76 13.32 -19.41
CA ALA A 92 -10.25 12.04 -19.86
C ALA A 92 -10.87 11.03 -18.91
N GLU A 93 -11.80 10.21 -19.44
CA GLU A 93 -12.28 8.98 -18.80
C GLU A 93 -11.10 8.29 -18.08
N PRO A 94 -11.31 7.68 -16.90
CA PRO A 94 -10.25 6.93 -16.25
C PRO A 94 -9.85 5.77 -17.16
N VAL A 95 -8.75 5.96 -17.88
CA VAL A 95 -8.12 4.98 -18.76
C VAL A 95 -7.49 3.90 -17.88
N TRP A 96 -8.31 3.04 -17.29
CA TRP A 96 -7.85 1.77 -16.74
C TRP A 96 -7.45 0.80 -17.86
N ASP A 97 -7.92 1.02 -19.09
CA ASP A 97 -7.69 0.12 -20.24
C ASP A 97 -6.36 0.32 -20.99
N THR A 98 -5.61 1.40 -20.78
CA THR A 98 -4.32 1.62 -21.45
C THR A 98 -3.10 1.30 -20.58
N LEU A 99 -3.29 0.82 -19.35
CA LEU A 99 -2.22 0.10 -18.63
C LEU A 99 -2.11 -1.38 -19.05
N THR A 100 -3.08 -1.89 -19.82
CA THR A 100 -3.04 -3.26 -20.35
C THR A 100 -2.29 -3.36 -21.69
N ALA A 101 -2.06 -2.25 -22.40
CA ALA A 101 -1.42 -2.25 -23.72
C ALA A 101 0.04 -1.77 -23.74
N ALA A 102 0.53 -1.15 -22.67
CA ALA A 102 1.95 -0.84 -22.49
C ALA A 102 2.39 -1.43 -21.16
N GLY A 103 2.76 -2.72 -21.19
CA GLY A 103 3.16 -3.46 -20.00
C GLY A 103 4.20 -2.68 -19.18
N PRO A 104 3.91 -2.32 -17.92
CA PRO A 104 4.91 -1.69 -17.08
C PRO A 104 6.04 -2.70 -16.85
N THR A 105 7.26 -2.32 -17.25
CA THR A 105 8.49 -3.09 -17.08
C THR A 105 8.86 -3.10 -15.59
N TRP A 106 8.11 -3.85 -14.79
CA TRP A 106 8.31 -4.06 -13.36
C TRP A 106 9.67 -4.72 -13.05
N GLU A 107 10.39 -5.21 -14.06
CA GLU A 107 11.77 -5.69 -13.97
C GLU A 107 12.79 -4.63 -13.52
N LYS A 108 12.52 -3.33 -13.71
CA LYS A 108 13.48 -2.27 -13.34
C LYS A 108 13.51 -1.94 -11.84
N PHE A 109 12.51 -2.37 -11.07
CA PHE A 109 12.42 -2.12 -9.62
C PHE A 109 12.93 -3.29 -8.76
N ALA A 110 13.57 -4.30 -9.35
CA ALA A 110 13.98 -5.51 -8.64
C ALA A 110 15.49 -5.81 -8.71
N PRO A 111 16.38 -5.04 -8.05
CA PRO A 111 17.56 -5.65 -7.47
C PRO A 111 17.14 -6.18 -6.09
N HIS A 112 16.94 -7.49 -5.94
CA HIS A 112 17.17 -8.30 -4.71
C HIS A 112 16.26 -9.52 -4.50
N LYS A 113 15.20 -9.75 -5.29
CA LYS A 113 14.41 -11.01 -5.16
C LYS A 113 14.96 -12.21 -5.96
N ARG A 114 16.29 -12.38 -6.03
CA ARG A 114 16.95 -13.49 -6.76
C ARG A 114 17.59 -14.58 -5.90
N GLN A 115 17.22 -14.73 -4.62
CA GLN A 115 17.69 -15.86 -3.81
C GLN A 115 16.62 -16.79 -3.22
N ALA A 116 15.32 -16.46 -3.27
CA ALA A 116 14.30 -17.35 -2.70
C ALA A 116 13.83 -18.49 -3.63
N ARG A 117 14.31 -18.56 -4.89
CA ARG A 117 13.85 -19.52 -5.90
C ARG A 117 14.98 -20.44 -6.39
N LYS A 118 15.76 -20.98 -5.48
CA LYS A 118 16.73 -22.07 -5.76
C LYS A 118 16.68 -23.23 -4.77
N THR A 119 15.81 -23.20 -3.76
CA THR A 119 15.71 -24.23 -2.72
C THR A 119 14.42 -25.07 -2.74
N LEU A 120 13.45 -24.75 -3.59
CA LEU A 120 12.31 -25.64 -3.83
C LEU A 120 12.41 -26.20 -5.25
N GLY A 121 13.01 -27.40 -5.34
CA GLY A 121 12.99 -28.21 -6.55
C GLY A 121 11.58 -28.64 -6.89
N ALA A 122 11.14 -28.33 -8.10
CA ALA A 122 9.99 -28.95 -8.74
C ALA A 122 10.40 -29.24 -10.19
N ASP A 123 10.65 -30.52 -10.44
CA ASP A 123 10.99 -31.13 -11.73
C ASP A 123 9.77 -31.10 -12.68
N PRO A 124 9.87 -30.56 -13.90
CA PRO A 124 8.85 -30.67 -14.91
C PRO A 124 9.29 -31.69 -15.97
N ARG A 125 8.77 -32.93 -15.91
CA ARG A 125 8.45 -33.81 -17.06
C ARG A 125 8.04 -35.21 -16.61
N GLY A 126 6.87 -35.67 -17.08
CA GLY A 126 6.54 -37.09 -17.17
C GLY A 126 5.16 -37.45 -16.63
N ARG A 127 4.15 -37.48 -17.50
CA ARG A 127 3.00 -38.38 -17.32
C ARG A 127 2.66 -38.99 -18.67
N GLY A 128 3.15 -40.21 -18.88
CA GLY A 128 2.81 -41.07 -20.00
C GLY A 128 1.50 -41.81 -19.77
N ASP A 129 0.98 -42.32 -20.88
CA ASP A 129 -0.11 -43.29 -21.00
C ASP A 129 0.08 -44.53 -20.12
N ALA A 130 -1.02 -45.07 -19.57
CA ALA A 130 -1.54 -46.42 -19.87
C ALA A 130 -2.63 -46.88 -18.88
N THR A 131 -3.75 -47.35 -19.47
CA THR A 131 -4.66 -48.46 -19.09
C THR A 131 -5.42 -48.47 -17.75
N HIS A 132 -6.75 -48.56 -17.88
CA HIS A 132 -7.49 -49.78 -17.55
C HIS A 132 -8.67 -49.99 -18.51
#